data_AF-T1CFX9-F1
#
_entry.id   AF-T1CFX9-F1
#
_cell.length_a   1.000
_cell.length_b   1.000
_cell.length_c   1.000
_cell.angle_alpha   90.00
_cell.angle_beta   90.00
_cell.angle_gamma   90.00
#
_symmetry.space_group_name_H-M   'P 1'
#
loop_
_entity.id
_entity.type
_entity.pdbx_description
1 polymer ?
#
loop_
_entity_poly.entity_id
_entity_poly.type
_entity_poly.pdbx_seq_one_letter_code
_entity_poly.pdbx_strand_id
1 'polypeptide(L)'
;MLDGTTPEGHRIHLTFRREVSPRGPSLSLRRATAAPFTHRDLIREGTVTPELAAYLWLAIDAGEPLLIVGGTGAGKTSTLNALAHLFPATDRIVSIEDARELRLPQERWLPLVGRPGFGDRRSDGRLSGEIDLQDLVRFALRERPDRIVVGEVRGPE
;
A
#
# COMPACT_ATOMS: atom_id res chain seq x y z
N MET A 1 2.71 19.27 14.52
CA MET A 1 3.22 18.31 13.51
C MET A 1 2.07 17.98 12.57
N LEU A 2 2.34 17.73 11.29
CA LEU A 2 1.32 17.40 10.30
C LEU A 2 1.87 16.36 9.34
N ASP A 3 1.08 15.34 9.08
CA ASP A 3 1.32 14.33 8.07
C ASP A 3 0.25 14.44 6.99
N GLY A 4 0.63 14.28 5.73
CA GLY A 4 -0.31 14.42 4.62
C GLY A 4 0.23 13.90 3.29
N THR A 5 -0.59 14.03 2.27
CA THR A 5 -0.32 13.55 0.91
C THR A 5 -0.60 14.67 -0.09
N THR A 6 0.31 14.92 -1.04
CA THR A 6 0.10 15.91 -2.11
C THR A 6 -0.91 15.41 -3.15
N PRO A 7 -1.44 16.29 -4.02
CA PRO A 7 -2.24 15.86 -5.18
C PRO A 7 -1.52 14.84 -6.08
N GLU A 8 -0.18 14.91 -6.16
CA GLU A 8 0.67 13.97 -6.91
C GLU A 8 0.93 12.64 -6.17
N GLY A 9 0.39 12.49 -4.95
CA GLY A 9 0.55 11.29 -4.13
C GLY A 9 1.85 11.23 -3.34
N HIS A 10 2.61 12.32 -3.25
CA HIS A 10 3.83 12.35 -2.44
C HIS A 10 3.49 12.46 -0.96
N ARG A 11 4.21 11.72 -0.10
CA ARG A 11 4.03 11.82 1.35
C ARG A 11 4.78 13.03 1.88
N ILE A 12 4.12 13.82 2.71
CA ILE A 12 4.69 14.98 3.38
C ILE A 12 4.62 14.76 4.89
N HIS A 13 5.74 15.05 5.55
CA HIS A 13 5.82 15.24 7.01
C HIS A 13 6.32 16.65 7.30
N LEU A 14 5.58 17.42 8.11
CA LEU A 14 5.83 18.83 8.38
C LEU A 14 5.83 19.13 9.89
N THR A 15 6.86 19.83 10.36
CA THR A 15 6.89 20.41 11.71
C THR A 15 6.79 21.92 11.64
N PHE A 16 5.88 22.50 12.42
CA PHE A 16 5.68 23.95 12.47
C PHE A 16 6.40 24.55 13.68
N ARG A 17 6.99 25.73 13.48
CA ARG A 17 7.66 26.53 14.52
C ARG A 17 8.72 25.76 15.32
N ARG A 18 9.09 26.30 16.48
CA ARG A 18 10.19 25.83 17.32
C ARG A 18 9.78 24.96 18.51
N GLU A 19 8.48 24.82 18.76
CA GLU A 19 7.93 24.03 19.88
C GLU A 19 8.29 22.55 19.76
N VAL A 20 8.22 22.00 18.54
CA VAL A 20 8.54 20.60 18.24
C VAL A 20 9.80 20.42 17.38
N SER A 21 10.33 21.51 16.81
CA SER A 21 11.55 21.51 16.01
C SER A 21 12.43 22.72 16.38
N PRO A 22 13.32 22.61 17.38
CA PRO A 22 14.06 23.74 17.94
C PRO A 22 14.86 24.57 16.93
N ARG A 23 15.27 23.95 15.81
CA ARG A 23 16.00 24.59 14.71
C ARG A 23 15.12 25.37 13.73
N GLY A 24 13.79 25.37 13.92
CA GLY A 24 12.82 25.98 13.02
C GLY A 24 11.97 24.94 12.28
N PRO A 25 11.03 25.38 11.41
CA PRO A 25 10.17 24.47 10.67
C PRO A 25 10.98 23.51 9.79
N SER A 26 10.44 22.31 9.57
CA SER A 26 11.04 21.29 8.72
C SER A 26 9.99 20.62 7.85
N LEU A 27 10.40 20.17 6.67
CA LEU A 27 9.57 19.45 5.71
C LEU A 27 10.37 18.28 5.13
N SER A 28 9.79 17.08 5.20
CA SER A 28 10.30 15.88 4.54
C SER A 28 9.29 15.43 3.49
N LEU A 29 9.74 15.28 2.25
CA LEU A 29 8.93 14.82 1.11
C LEU A 29 9.43 13.45 0.65
N ARG A 30 8.58 12.43 0.71
CA ARG A 30 8.83 11.13 0.08
C ARG A 30 8.09 11.10 -1.25
N ARG A 31 8.84 11.20 -2.35
CA ARG A 31 8.28 11.19 -3.70
C ARG A 31 7.62 9.84 -3.97
N ALA A 32 6.47 9.88 -4.60
CA ALA A 32 5.85 8.71 -5.19
C ALA A 32 6.58 8.41 -6.50
N THR A 33 7.00 7.16 -6.69
CA THR A 33 7.62 6.72 -7.94
C THR A 33 6.59 6.82 -9.07
N ALA A 34 7.02 7.36 -10.22
CA ALA A 34 6.15 7.62 -11.36
C ALA A 34 5.72 6.32 -12.08
N ALA A 35 6.62 5.35 -12.18
CA ALA A 35 6.34 4.04 -12.75
C ALA A 35 6.76 2.93 -11.76
N PRO A 36 5.85 2.03 -11.37
CA PRO A 36 6.22 0.86 -10.57
C PRO A 36 7.07 -0.10 -11.42
N PHE A 37 7.90 -0.91 -10.75
CA PHE A 37 8.54 -2.05 -11.41
C PHE A 37 7.48 -3.01 -11.94
N THR A 38 7.81 -3.69 -13.04
CA THR A 38 7.02 -4.80 -13.59
C THR A 38 7.70 -6.14 -13.29
N HIS A 39 6.99 -7.25 -13.45
CA HIS A 39 7.58 -8.59 -13.34
C HIS A 39 8.79 -8.79 -14.28
N ARG A 40 8.82 -8.15 -15.45
CA ARG A 40 9.94 -8.19 -16.40
C ARG A 40 11.16 -7.48 -15.85
N ASP A 41 10.95 -6.38 -15.14
CA ASP A 41 12.04 -5.66 -14.48
C ASP A 41 12.63 -6.52 -13.35
N LEU A 42 11.81 -7.20 -12.55
CA LEU A 42 12.31 -8.10 -11.50
C LEU A 42 13.20 -9.21 -12.07
N ILE A 43 12.85 -9.75 -13.25
CA ILE A 43 13.68 -10.74 -13.94
C ILE A 43 14.98 -10.11 -14.44
N ARG A 44 14.90 -8.94 -15.10
CA ARG A 44 16.08 -8.25 -15.64
C ARG A 44 17.09 -7.87 -14.55
N GLU A 45 16.62 -7.40 -13.41
CA GLU A 45 17.47 -7.03 -12.27
C GLU A 45 17.90 -8.26 -11.42
N GLY A 46 17.52 -9.48 -11.81
CA GLY A 46 17.89 -10.72 -11.11
C GLY A 46 17.23 -10.90 -9.74
N THR A 47 16.16 -10.16 -9.45
CA THR A 47 15.39 -10.28 -8.19
C THR A 47 14.57 -11.57 -8.15
N VAL A 48 14.06 -12.01 -9.31
CA VAL A 48 13.39 -13.31 -9.49
C VAL A 48 13.91 -13.99 -10.75
N THR A 49 13.98 -15.31 -10.76
CA THR A 49 14.30 -16.04 -11.99
C THR A 49 13.07 -16.10 -12.91
N PRO A 50 13.24 -16.30 -14.23
CA PRO A 50 12.13 -16.52 -15.14
C PRO A 50 11.20 -17.66 -14.72
N GLU A 51 11.76 -18.76 -14.20
CA GLU A 51 11.02 -19.93 -13.75
C GLU A 51 10.15 -19.61 -12.53
N LEU A 52 10.70 -18.85 -11.56
CA LEU A 52 9.94 -18.40 -10.40
C LEU A 52 8.84 -17.41 -10.80
N ALA A 53 9.12 -16.50 -11.74
CA ALA A 53 8.11 -15.58 -12.25
C ALA A 53 6.96 -16.31 -12.95
N ALA A 54 7.26 -17.34 -13.74
CA ALA A 54 6.25 -18.20 -14.37
C ALA A 54 5.42 -18.98 -13.33
N TYR A 55 6.07 -19.54 -12.30
CA TYR A 55 5.38 -20.20 -11.20
C TYR A 55 4.43 -19.25 -10.46
N LEU A 56 4.92 -18.05 -10.11
CA LEU A 56 4.11 -17.04 -9.44
C LEU A 56 2.94 -16.58 -10.32
N TRP A 57 3.14 -16.45 -11.63
CA TRP A 57 2.05 -16.14 -12.55
C TRP A 57 0.96 -17.22 -12.51
N LEU A 58 1.32 -18.50 -12.59
CA LEU A 58 0.35 -19.61 -12.50
C LEU A 58 -0.39 -19.64 -11.16
N ALA A 59 0.32 -19.40 -10.05
CA ALA A 59 -0.30 -19.32 -8.72
C ALA A 59 -1.29 -18.14 -8.62
N ILE A 60 -0.90 -16.97 -9.16
CA ILE A 60 -1.76 -15.79 -9.23
C ILE A 60 -3.02 -16.07 -10.06
N ASP A 61 -2.87 -16.68 -11.23
CA ASP A 61 -3.97 -16.99 -12.14
C ASP A 61 -4.95 -17.99 -11.51
N ALA A 62 -4.43 -18.97 -10.75
CA ALA A 62 -5.22 -19.92 -9.97
C ALA A 62 -5.91 -19.31 -8.74
N GLY A 63 -5.61 -18.05 -8.39
CA GLY A 63 -6.19 -17.36 -7.23
C GLY A 63 -5.54 -17.75 -5.89
N GLU A 64 -4.33 -18.31 -5.91
CA GLU A 64 -3.62 -18.68 -4.68
C GLU A 64 -3.21 -17.45 -3.87
N PRO A 65 -3.35 -17.48 -2.53
CA PRO A 65 -2.90 -16.39 -1.67
C PRO A 65 -1.36 -16.30 -1.66
N LEU A 66 -0.85 -15.07 -1.67
CA LEU A 66 0.58 -14.78 -1.69
C LEU A 66 0.96 -13.80 -0.57
N LEU A 67 2.06 -14.10 0.12
CA LEU A 67 2.64 -13.24 1.14
C LEU A 67 4.11 -12.96 0.80
N ILE A 68 4.47 -11.68 0.68
CA ILE A 68 5.84 -11.25 0.40
C ILE A 68 6.49 -10.78 1.70
N VAL A 69 7.50 -11.51 2.15
CA VAL A 69 8.16 -11.30 3.44
C VAL A 69 9.59 -10.78 3.23
N GLY A 70 10.07 -9.98 4.17
CA GLY A 70 11.42 -9.42 4.14
C GLY A 70 11.60 -8.22 5.07
N GLY A 71 12.85 -7.84 5.30
CA GLY A 71 13.18 -6.67 6.14
C GLY A 71 12.65 -5.35 5.59
N THR A 72 12.72 -4.30 6.42
CA THR A 72 12.47 -2.92 5.97
C THR A 72 13.44 -2.55 4.85
N GLY A 73 12.93 -2.00 3.75
CA GLY A 73 13.76 -1.65 2.59
C GLY A 73 14.15 -2.81 1.68
N ALA A 74 13.75 -4.06 1.96
CA ALA A 74 14.07 -5.23 1.14
C ALA A 74 13.31 -5.32 -0.20
N GLY A 75 12.47 -4.33 -0.53
CA GLY A 75 11.73 -4.30 -1.79
C GLY A 75 10.36 -4.99 -1.79
N LYS A 76 9.81 -5.39 -0.63
CA LYS A 76 8.51 -6.09 -0.52
C LYS A 76 7.39 -5.44 -1.34
N THR A 77 7.10 -4.17 -1.10
CA THR A 77 6.04 -3.44 -1.80
C THR A 77 6.33 -3.32 -3.29
N SER A 78 7.61 -3.15 -3.67
CA SER A 78 8.03 -3.12 -5.07
C SER A 78 7.77 -4.45 -5.77
N THR A 79 8.11 -5.57 -5.14
CA THR A 79 7.83 -6.92 -5.65
C THR A 79 6.33 -7.17 -5.73
N LEU A 80 5.55 -6.77 -4.72
CA LEU A 80 4.09 -6.91 -4.72
C LEU A 80 3.48 -6.16 -5.91
N ASN A 81 3.86 -4.90 -6.08
CA ASN A 81 3.35 -4.04 -7.14
C ASN A 81 3.72 -4.59 -8.54
N ALA A 82 4.94 -5.12 -8.67
CA ALA A 82 5.40 -5.75 -9.91
C ALA A 82 4.65 -7.05 -10.25
N LEU A 83 4.37 -7.90 -9.26
CA LEU A 83 3.60 -9.12 -9.46
C LEU A 83 2.12 -8.85 -9.69
N ALA A 84 1.57 -7.77 -9.14
CA ALA A 84 0.19 -7.37 -9.38
C ALA A 84 -0.10 -7.03 -10.85
N HIS A 85 0.93 -6.79 -11.68
CA HIS A 85 0.78 -6.69 -13.14
C HIS A 85 0.40 -8.02 -13.80
N LEU A 86 0.55 -9.14 -13.10
CA LEU A 86 0.16 -10.48 -13.56
C LEU A 86 -1.30 -10.80 -13.21
N PHE A 87 -2.00 -9.94 -12.45
CA PHE A 87 -3.42 -10.16 -12.17
C PHE A 87 -4.22 -10.04 -13.48
N PRO A 88 -5.17 -10.96 -13.74
CA PRO A 88 -6.07 -10.88 -14.87
C PRO A 88 -6.72 -9.50 -15.00
N ALA A 89 -6.83 -9.00 -16.23
CA ALA A 89 -7.35 -7.65 -16.48
C ALA A 89 -8.84 -7.50 -16.11
N THR A 90 -9.57 -8.61 -16.02
CA THR A 90 -11.00 -8.65 -15.65
C THR A 90 -11.25 -8.52 -14.17
N ASP A 91 -10.23 -8.75 -13.33
CA ASP A 91 -10.37 -8.86 -11.89
C ASP A 91 -10.69 -7.50 -11.27
N ARG A 92 -11.68 -7.50 -10.39
CA ARG A 92 -11.97 -6.42 -9.47
C ARG A 92 -11.01 -6.50 -8.29
N ILE A 93 -10.12 -5.52 -8.18
CA ILE A 93 -9.09 -5.48 -7.14
C ILE A 93 -9.44 -4.41 -6.12
N VAL A 94 -9.35 -4.76 -4.84
CA VAL A 94 -9.41 -3.78 -3.74
C VAL A 94 -8.03 -3.76 -3.06
N SER A 95 -7.35 -2.62 -3.07
CA SER A 95 -6.10 -2.47 -2.32
C SER A 95 -6.33 -1.69 -1.02
N ILE A 96 -5.61 -2.06 0.03
CA ILE A 96 -5.75 -1.51 1.37
C ILE A 96 -4.36 -1.16 1.89
N GLU A 97 -4.13 0.11 2.20
CA GLU A 97 -2.81 0.61 2.59
C GLU A 97 -2.93 1.69 3.70
N ASP A 98 -1.94 1.80 4.58
CA ASP A 98 -1.85 2.95 5.51
C ASP A 98 -1.49 4.24 4.75
N ALA A 99 -0.70 4.11 3.70
CA ALA A 99 -0.33 5.18 2.81
C ALA A 99 -0.24 4.63 1.39
N ARG A 100 -0.70 5.41 0.41
CA ARG A 100 -0.76 4.97 -0.98
C ARG A 100 0.65 4.75 -1.55
N GLU A 101 0.98 3.50 -1.86
CA GLU A 101 2.24 3.09 -2.49
C GLU A 101 1.98 2.26 -3.75
N LEU A 102 0.93 1.44 -3.75
CA LEU A 102 0.56 0.59 -4.89
C LEU A 102 0.06 1.40 -6.08
N ARG A 103 0.41 0.92 -7.27
CA ARG A 103 0.01 1.49 -8.57
C ARG A 103 -0.30 0.35 -9.52
N LEU A 104 -1.54 -0.09 -9.51
CA LEU A 104 -1.97 -1.25 -10.28
C LEU A 104 -2.45 -0.81 -11.67
N PRO A 105 -2.13 -1.55 -12.75
CA PRO A 105 -2.55 -1.20 -14.11
C PRO A 105 -4.02 -1.52 -14.42
N GLN A 106 -4.70 -2.32 -13.59
CA GLN A 106 -6.05 -2.79 -13.85
C GLN A 106 -7.09 -1.68 -13.72
N GLU A 107 -8.06 -1.65 -14.65
CA GLU A 107 -9.13 -0.66 -14.67
C GLU A 107 -10.10 -0.78 -13.48
N ARG A 108 -10.41 -2.03 -13.08
CA ARG A 108 -11.37 -2.33 -12.00
C ARG A 108 -10.70 -2.32 -10.62
N TRP A 109 -9.93 -1.28 -10.33
CA TRP A 109 -9.18 -1.14 -9.09
C TRP A 109 -9.79 -0.09 -8.16
N LEU A 110 -10.12 -0.50 -6.93
CA LEU A 110 -10.54 0.37 -5.83
C LEU A 110 -9.42 0.49 -4.79
N PRO A 111 -8.69 1.61 -4.74
CA PRO A 111 -7.70 1.88 -3.70
C PRO A 111 -8.35 2.44 -2.43
N LEU A 112 -8.09 1.79 -1.30
CA LEU A 112 -8.52 2.22 0.03
C LEU A 112 -7.29 2.57 0.87
N VAL A 113 -7.38 3.67 1.62
CA VAL A 113 -6.30 4.16 2.48
C VAL A 113 -6.84 4.46 3.86
N GLY A 114 -6.09 4.04 4.89
CA GLY A 114 -6.41 4.32 6.28
C GLY A 114 -6.52 5.82 6.54
N ARG A 115 -7.36 6.20 7.50
CA ARG A 115 -7.52 7.60 7.91
C ARG A 115 -7.22 7.74 9.40
N PRO A 116 -6.18 8.49 9.80
CA PRO A 116 -5.98 8.80 11.20
C PRO A 116 -7.17 9.60 11.72
N GLY A 117 -7.64 9.27 12.92
CA GLY A 117 -8.68 10.04 13.58
C GLY A 117 -8.18 11.40 14.08
N PHE A 118 -9.11 12.24 14.51
CA PHE A 118 -8.85 13.58 15.03
C PHE A 118 -9.69 13.85 16.27
N GLY A 119 -9.29 14.85 17.06
CA GLY A 119 -10.03 15.29 18.24
C GLY A 119 -9.98 14.31 19.40
N ASP A 120 -11.08 14.22 20.14
CA ASP A 120 -11.14 13.43 21.38
C ASP A 120 -11.21 11.92 21.11
N ARG A 121 -10.61 11.19 22.04
CA ARG A 121 -10.64 9.73 22.08
C ARG A 121 -12.01 9.27 22.55
N ARG A 122 -12.62 8.35 21.79
CA ARG A 122 -13.93 7.77 22.06
C ARG A 122 -13.85 6.72 23.17
N SER A 123 -15.00 6.24 23.60
CA SER A 123 -15.13 5.18 24.62
C SER A 123 -14.47 3.86 24.23
N ASP A 124 -14.30 3.60 22.93
CA ASP A 124 -13.60 2.42 22.40
C ASP A 124 -12.06 2.61 22.34
N GLY A 125 -11.54 3.75 22.78
CA GLY A 125 -10.11 4.07 22.78
C GLY A 125 -9.58 4.60 21.44
N ARG A 126 -10.41 4.68 20.40
CA ARG A 126 -10.05 5.20 19.06
C ARG A 126 -10.29 6.69 18.96
N LEU A 127 -9.58 7.36 18.07
CA LEU A 127 -9.83 8.78 17.80
C LEU A 127 -11.10 8.96 16.97
N SER A 128 -11.73 10.12 17.10
CA SER A 128 -12.93 10.39 16.31
C SER A 128 -12.62 10.44 14.81
N GLY A 129 -13.38 9.69 14.03
CA GLY A 129 -13.20 9.60 12.58
C GLY A 129 -12.03 8.72 12.12
N GLU A 130 -11.37 8.00 13.04
CA GLU A 130 -10.35 7.00 12.69
C GLU A 130 -10.95 5.88 11.83
N ILE A 131 -10.21 5.46 10.81
CA ILE A 131 -10.50 4.31 9.95
C ILE A 131 -9.18 3.56 9.81
N ASP A 132 -9.09 2.36 10.37
CA ASP A 132 -7.88 1.53 10.33
C ASP A 132 -7.95 0.50 9.19
N LEU A 133 -6.84 -0.23 8.98
CA LEU A 133 -6.75 -1.28 7.98
C LEU A 133 -7.82 -2.36 8.20
N GLN A 134 -8.13 -2.70 9.45
CA GLN A 134 -9.10 -3.74 9.77
C GLN A 134 -10.52 -3.35 9.34
N ASP A 135 -10.91 -2.09 9.54
CA ASP A 135 -12.17 -1.53 9.04
C ASP A 135 -12.24 -1.59 7.52
N LEU A 136 -11.14 -1.26 6.84
CA LEU A 136 -11.04 -1.31 5.39
C LEU A 136 -11.09 -2.73 4.84
N VAL A 137 -10.50 -3.72 5.52
CA VAL A 137 -10.61 -5.15 5.15
C VAL A 137 -12.07 -5.60 5.25
N ARG A 138 -12.76 -5.27 6.34
CA ARG A 138 -14.20 -5.60 6.49
C ARG A 138 -15.06 -4.93 5.41
N PHE A 139 -14.74 -3.70 5.05
CA PHE A 139 -15.40 -3.00 3.95
C PHE A 139 -15.11 -3.67 2.60
N ALA A 140 -13.85 -3.98 2.30
CA ALA A 140 -13.43 -4.61 1.06
C ALA A 140 -14.13 -5.94 0.81
N LEU A 141 -14.35 -6.75 1.84
CA LEU A 141 -15.10 -8.02 1.70
C LEU A 141 -16.54 -7.82 1.20
N ARG A 142 -17.14 -6.64 1.42
CA ARG A 142 -18.49 -6.30 0.93
C ARG A 142 -18.49 -5.79 -0.51
N GLU A 143 -17.34 -5.38 -1.02
CA GLU A 143 -17.18 -4.90 -2.39
C GLU A 143 -17.14 -6.03 -3.43
N ARG A 144 -17.25 -7.30 -3.00
CA ARG A 144 -17.13 -8.49 -3.85
C ARG A 144 -15.89 -8.44 -4.76
N PRO A 145 -14.69 -8.27 -4.19
CA PRO A 145 -13.45 -8.27 -4.95
C PRO A 145 -13.13 -9.68 -5.44
N ASP A 146 -12.50 -9.75 -6.62
CA ASP A 146 -11.80 -10.96 -7.07
C ASP A 146 -10.46 -11.08 -6.33
N ARG A 147 -9.83 -9.94 -6.00
CA ARG A 147 -8.57 -9.88 -5.24
C ARG A 147 -8.57 -8.77 -4.19
N ILE A 148 -8.06 -9.08 -3.01
CA ILE A 148 -7.72 -8.10 -1.97
C ILE A 148 -6.21 -8.03 -1.84
N VAL A 149 -5.66 -6.82 -1.89
CA VAL A 149 -4.22 -6.57 -1.70
C VAL A 149 -4.03 -5.71 -0.46
N VAL A 150 -3.37 -6.26 0.55
CA VAL A 150 -2.99 -5.49 1.75
C VAL A 150 -1.53 -5.11 1.62
N GLY A 151 -1.23 -3.80 1.63
CA GLY A 151 0.12 -3.30 1.38
C GLY A 151 1.15 -3.78 2.41
N GLU A 152 0.77 -3.77 3.68
CA GLU A 152 1.55 -4.33 4.77
C GLU A 152 0.62 -4.74 5.91
N VAL A 153 0.90 -5.89 6.52
CA VAL A 153 0.21 -6.37 7.72
C VAL A 153 1.14 -6.14 8.92
N ARG A 154 0.71 -5.31 9.86
CA ARG A 154 1.44 -4.89 11.08
C ARG A 154 0.67 -5.20 12.37
N GLY A 155 -0.57 -5.67 12.28
CA GLY A 155 -1.48 -5.77 13.41
C GLY A 155 -2.59 -6.82 13.23
N PRO A 156 -3.74 -6.64 13.91
CA PRO A 156 -4.84 -7.61 13.96
C PRO A 156 -5.77 -7.65 12.74
N GLU A 157 -5.45 -6.90 11.68
CA GLU A 157 -6.11 -6.96 10.37
C GLU A 157 -5.95 -8.32 9.65
#